data_AF-A0A1D5QWE1-F1
#
_entry.id   AF-A0A1D5QWE1-F1
#
_cell.length_a   1.000
_cell.length_b   1.000
_cell.length_c   1.000
_cell.angle_alpha   90.00
_cell.angle_beta   90.00
_cell.angle_gamma   90.00
#
_symmetry.space_group_name_H-M   'P 1'
#
loop_
_entity.id
_entity.type
_entity.pdbx_description
1 polymer ?
#
loop_
_entity_poly.entity_id
_entity_poly.type
_entity_poly.pdbx_seq_one_letter_code
_entity_poly.pdbx_strand_id
1 'polypeptide(L)'
;MDTKRCFANRFDDYQGSLLAGQCEEAVAPLVTATIERILQELPPLGGDAEARGATAGASGCQGGLYGGVAGVAYMLYHVSQSPLFSTARERYLRSAKRLIDACARAEEWGEPDADTRAAFLLGGAGVYAVATLVYHALGRSDYVQPLGKFRALCAVCAPVSFLECGSDELFVGRAGYLCAALVLKQKLAQEVLTPAQIKSICQAILDSGKQYAIKKRKPFPLMYSYYGTEYLGAAHGLSSILQMLLSYHEHLKPSDRELVWQSVDFLMEQEQNCNWPPELGETIERENELVHWCHGAPGIAYLFAKAYLVSKKPQYLDTCIRCGELTWQKGLLKKGPGICHGVAGSAYVFLLLYRLTGNSKYIYRAQRFAQFLFTEEFKAGSRVLESIYSLYEGFSGTVCFLIDLLQPNQAEFPLFSVFV
;
A
#
# COMPACT_ATOMS: atom_id res chain seq x y z
N MET A 1 -2.94 -6.48 26.32
CA MET A 1 -4.31 -7.01 26.55
C MET A 1 -4.70 -7.78 25.32
N ASP A 2 -5.15 -9.02 25.48
CA ASP A 2 -5.71 -9.78 24.36
C ASP A 2 -7.09 -9.18 24.03
N THR A 3 -7.31 -8.79 22.77
CA THR A 3 -8.58 -8.18 22.34
C THR A 3 -9.21 -9.01 21.24
N LYS A 4 -10.43 -8.66 20.82
CA LYS A 4 -11.05 -9.27 19.64
C LYS A 4 -10.27 -8.99 18.33
N ARG A 5 -9.43 -7.95 18.31
CA ARG A 5 -8.75 -7.45 17.10
C ARG A 5 -7.27 -7.85 17.03
N CYS A 6 -6.58 -7.93 18.17
CA CYS A 6 -5.15 -8.19 18.24
C CYS A 6 -4.80 -9.20 19.33
N PHE A 7 -3.70 -9.93 19.11
CA PHE A 7 -3.02 -10.70 20.14
C PHE A 7 -2.34 -9.76 21.14
N ALA A 8 -2.11 -10.24 22.36
CA ALA A 8 -1.28 -9.51 23.31
C ALA A 8 0.19 -9.59 22.88
N ASN A 9 0.85 -8.44 22.68
CA ASN A 9 2.29 -8.43 22.50
C ASN A 9 2.99 -8.77 23.83
N ARG A 10 3.63 -9.94 23.88
CA ARG A 10 4.37 -10.47 25.04
C ARG A 10 5.89 -10.47 24.83
N PHE A 11 6.37 -9.93 23.71
CA PHE A 11 7.81 -9.82 23.47
C PHE A 11 8.41 -8.70 24.32
N ASP A 12 9.58 -8.96 24.90
CA ASP A 12 10.38 -7.90 25.50
C ASP A 12 10.75 -6.86 24.44
N ASP A 13 10.77 -5.58 24.83
CA ASP A 13 11.24 -4.52 23.93
C ASP A 13 12.77 -4.52 23.83
N TYR A 14 13.30 -3.76 22.87
CA TYR A 14 14.72 -3.71 22.54
C TYR A 14 15.61 -3.32 23.74
N GLN A 15 16.60 -4.15 24.04
CA GLN A 15 17.57 -3.95 25.14
C GLN A 15 19.00 -3.63 24.65
N GLY A 16 19.17 -3.22 23.39
CA GLY A 16 20.49 -2.84 22.84
C GLY A 16 21.10 -3.83 21.85
N SER A 17 20.44 -4.95 21.55
CA SER A 17 20.89 -5.93 20.56
C SER A 17 19.74 -6.44 19.70
N LEU A 18 20.05 -6.76 18.44
CA LEU A 18 19.10 -7.37 17.49
C LEU A 18 18.95 -8.87 17.77
N LEU A 19 17.89 -9.49 17.23
CA LEU A 19 17.67 -10.93 17.41
C LEU A 19 18.73 -11.75 16.66
N ALA A 20 19.36 -12.68 17.37
CA ALA A 20 20.20 -13.70 16.78
C ALA A 20 19.34 -14.66 15.92
N GLY A 21 19.85 -15.07 14.75
CA GLY A 21 19.18 -16.06 13.90
C GLY A 21 18.08 -15.52 12.98
N GLN A 22 17.88 -14.20 12.90
CA GLN A 22 17.15 -13.57 11.79
C GLN A 22 18.12 -13.08 10.69
N CYS A 23 19.05 -13.97 10.36
CA CYS A 23 20.00 -13.79 9.27
C CYS A 23 19.41 -14.32 7.96
N GLU A 24 20.09 -14.00 6.86
CA GLU A 24 19.71 -14.38 5.51
C GLU A 24 19.49 -15.91 5.38
N GLU A 25 20.30 -16.72 6.08
CA GLU A 25 20.20 -18.18 6.05
C GLU A 25 18.88 -18.72 6.64
N ALA A 26 18.26 -18.02 7.59
CA ALA A 26 17.01 -18.44 8.20
C ALA A 26 15.77 -17.99 7.41
N VAL A 27 15.83 -16.78 6.82
CA VAL A 27 14.68 -16.18 6.12
C VAL A 27 14.55 -16.69 4.69
N ALA A 28 15.65 -16.95 3.99
CA ALA A 28 15.61 -17.34 2.57
C ALA A 28 14.86 -18.67 2.30
N PRO A 29 15.04 -19.76 3.08
CA PRO A 29 14.27 -20.98 2.92
C PRO A 29 12.77 -20.77 3.16
N LEU A 30 12.43 -19.95 4.16
CA LEU A 30 11.05 -19.65 4.51
C LEU A 30 10.34 -18.87 3.40
N VAL A 31 11.01 -17.86 2.84
CA VAL A 31 10.51 -17.11 1.68
C VAL A 31 10.31 -18.05 0.49
N THR A 32 11.29 -18.91 0.19
CA THR A 32 11.19 -19.86 -0.92
C THR A 32 10.00 -20.80 -0.77
N ALA A 33 9.85 -21.44 0.39
CA ALA A 33 8.73 -22.34 0.68
C ALA A 33 7.38 -21.61 0.62
N THR A 34 7.31 -20.36 1.08
CA THR A 34 6.10 -19.54 1.01
C THR A 34 5.73 -19.20 -0.44
N ILE A 35 6.71 -18.83 -1.26
CA ILE A 35 6.50 -18.58 -2.70
C ILE A 35 5.98 -19.84 -3.39
N GLU A 36 6.59 -21.00 -3.13
CA GLU A 36 6.17 -22.27 -3.74
C GLU A 36 4.72 -22.62 -3.38
N ARG A 37 4.34 -22.46 -2.11
CA ARG A 37 2.96 -22.63 -1.66
C ARG A 37 2.00 -21.66 -2.35
N ILE A 38 2.37 -20.38 -2.45
CA ILE A 38 1.56 -19.37 -3.15
C ILE A 38 1.33 -19.78 -4.61
N LEU A 39 2.38 -20.21 -5.31
CA LEU A 39 2.30 -20.59 -6.73
C LEU A 39 1.44 -21.84 -6.97
N GLN A 40 1.37 -22.76 -6.02
CA GLN A 40 0.54 -23.98 -6.10
C GLN A 40 -0.97 -23.68 -5.97
N GLU A 41 -1.32 -22.57 -5.35
CA GLU A 41 -2.69 -22.23 -4.96
C GLU A 41 -3.29 -21.13 -5.86
N LEU A 42 -2.57 -20.77 -6.93
CA LEU A 42 -3.07 -19.82 -7.92
C LEU A 42 -4.23 -20.43 -8.73
N PRO A 43 -5.28 -19.64 -9.02
CA PRO A 43 -6.32 -20.08 -9.92
C PRO A 43 -5.76 -20.32 -11.34
N PRO A 44 -6.40 -21.18 -12.15
CA PRO A 44 -6.06 -21.33 -13.56
C PRO A 44 -6.09 -19.97 -14.27
N LEU A 45 -5.03 -19.66 -15.02
CA LEU A 45 -4.94 -18.43 -15.79
C LEU A 45 -5.82 -18.56 -17.04
N GLY A 46 -6.99 -17.92 -17.05
CA GLY A 46 -7.88 -17.83 -18.22
C GLY A 46 -9.09 -18.76 -18.24
N GLY A 47 -9.79 -18.94 -17.11
CA GLY A 47 -11.10 -19.59 -17.09
C GLY A 47 -12.24 -18.59 -17.29
N ASP A 48 -13.17 -18.91 -18.18
CA ASP A 48 -14.40 -18.13 -18.39
C ASP A 48 -15.11 -17.87 -17.06
N ALA A 49 -15.47 -16.62 -16.81
CA ALA A 49 -16.16 -16.16 -15.61
C ALA A 49 -17.54 -16.82 -15.40
N GLU A 50 -18.02 -17.63 -16.35
CA GLU A 50 -19.35 -18.25 -16.34
C GLU A 50 -19.42 -19.60 -15.59
N ALA A 51 -18.31 -20.23 -15.22
CA ALA A 51 -18.35 -21.60 -14.68
C ALA A 51 -18.54 -21.72 -13.16
N ARG A 52 -18.73 -20.61 -12.41
CA ARG A 52 -19.06 -20.68 -10.97
C ARG A 52 -20.19 -19.72 -10.65
N GLY A 53 -21.40 -20.26 -10.51
CA GLY A 53 -22.58 -19.59 -9.98
C GLY A 53 -22.40 -19.15 -8.52
N ALA A 54 -21.51 -18.20 -8.29
CA ALA A 54 -21.39 -17.48 -7.04
C ALA A 54 -22.24 -16.21 -7.15
N THR A 55 -23.26 -16.16 -6.30
CA THR A 55 -24.10 -15.01 -6.00
C THR A 55 -23.29 -13.71 -5.98
N ALA A 56 -23.84 -12.65 -6.58
CA ALA A 56 -23.27 -11.32 -6.85
C ALA A 56 -22.80 -10.51 -5.61
N GLY A 57 -21.91 -11.07 -4.80
CA GLY A 57 -21.27 -10.42 -3.65
C GLY A 57 -19.78 -10.78 -3.49
N ALA A 58 -19.16 -11.45 -4.48
CA ALA A 58 -17.79 -11.96 -4.42
C ALA A 58 -16.98 -11.74 -5.72
N SER A 59 -17.27 -10.70 -6.50
CA SER A 59 -16.54 -10.36 -7.74
C SER A 59 -15.31 -9.48 -7.51
N GLY A 60 -14.53 -9.77 -6.46
CA GLY A 60 -13.30 -9.04 -6.13
C GLY A 60 -12.16 -9.36 -7.10
N CYS A 61 -12.12 -8.68 -8.25
CA CYS A 61 -10.95 -8.48 -9.13
C CYS A 61 -9.91 -9.61 -9.12
N GLN A 62 -10.18 -10.73 -9.78
CA GLN A 62 -9.22 -11.84 -9.90
C GLN A 62 -7.86 -11.41 -10.52
N GLY A 63 -7.83 -10.29 -11.25
CA GLY A 63 -6.62 -9.75 -11.89
C GLY A 63 -5.87 -8.63 -11.16
N GLY A 64 -6.47 -7.95 -10.17
CA GLY A 64 -5.92 -6.72 -9.57
C GLY A 64 -4.70 -6.93 -8.65
N LEU A 65 -4.07 -5.84 -8.19
CA LEU A 65 -2.90 -5.89 -7.29
C LEU A 65 -3.27 -6.25 -5.85
N TYR A 66 -4.44 -5.83 -5.38
CA TYR A 66 -4.85 -6.01 -3.98
C TYR A 66 -5.06 -7.49 -3.63
N GLY A 67 -6.06 -8.11 -4.27
CA GLY A 67 -6.51 -9.49 -4.04
C GLY A 67 -6.09 -10.50 -5.11
N GLY A 68 -5.67 -10.01 -6.28
CA GLY A 68 -5.53 -10.80 -7.51
C GLY A 68 -4.10 -11.22 -7.85
N VAL A 69 -3.97 -11.89 -9.00
CA VAL A 69 -2.69 -12.50 -9.44
C VAL A 69 -1.65 -11.47 -9.90
N ALA A 70 -2.03 -10.24 -10.23
CA ALA A 70 -1.05 -9.17 -10.48
C ALA A 70 -0.26 -8.82 -9.21
N GLY A 71 -0.87 -8.95 -8.02
CA GLY A 71 -0.17 -8.79 -6.75
C GLY A 71 0.91 -9.85 -6.53
N VAL A 72 0.67 -11.09 -6.98
CA VAL A 72 1.65 -12.18 -6.96
C VAL A 72 2.80 -11.90 -7.95
N ALA A 73 2.48 -11.37 -9.13
CA ALA A 73 3.49 -10.94 -10.10
C ALA A 73 4.39 -9.85 -9.51
N TYR A 74 3.82 -8.88 -8.79
CA TYR A 74 4.60 -7.86 -8.08
C TYR A 74 5.50 -8.49 -7.00
N MET A 75 4.99 -9.42 -6.20
CA MET A 75 5.80 -10.12 -5.18
C MET A 75 7.01 -10.83 -5.81
N LEU A 76 6.80 -11.57 -6.90
CA LEU A 76 7.90 -12.25 -7.61
C LEU A 76 8.91 -11.25 -8.19
N TYR A 77 8.44 -10.14 -8.75
CA TYR A 77 9.29 -9.04 -9.18
C TYR A 77 10.11 -8.49 -8.00
N HIS A 78 9.48 -8.21 -6.86
CA HIS A 78 10.13 -7.65 -5.68
C HIS A 78 11.22 -8.58 -5.13
N VAL A 79 10.92 -9.87 -4.96
CA VAL A 79 11.88 -10.89 -4.53
C VAL A 79 13.06 -10.97 -5.49
N SER A 80 12.81 -10.89 -6.80
CA SER A 80 13.87 -10.95 -7.82
C SER A 80 14.84 -9.77 -7.81
N GLN A 81 14.50 -8.66 -7.13
CA GLN A 81 15.41 -7.53 -6.93
C GLN A 81 16.41 -7.77 -5.79
N SER A 82 16.16 -8.75 -4.91
CA SER A 82 17.06 -9.07 -3.82
C SER A 82 18.28 -9.87 -4.33
N PRO A 83 19.52 -9.47 -3.98
CA PRO A 83 20.73 -10.24 -4.31
C PRO A 83 20.70 -11.68 -3.79
N LEU A 84 19.97 -11.93 -2.69
CA LEU A 84 19.81 -13.26 -2.08
C LEU A 84 19.11 -14.27 -2.99
N PHE A 85 18.29 -13.77 -3.91
CA PHE A 85 17.55 -14.59 -4.87
C PHE A 85 18.09 -14.45 -6.29
N SER A 86 19.35 -14.02 -6.44
CA SER A 86 20.01 -13.84 -7.75
C SER A 86 20.00 -15.10 -8.62
N THR A 87 20.17 -16.29 -8.03
CA THR A 87 20.12 -17.57 -8.74
C THR A 87 18.71 -17.93 -9.24
N ALA A 88 17.66 -17.50 -8.52
CA ALA A 88 16.26 -17.72 -8.88
C ALA A 88 15.64 -16.54 -9.64
N ARG A 89 16.36 -15.42 -9.80
CA ARG A 89 15.88 -14.16 -10.37
C ARG A 89 15.14 -14.35 -11.68
N GLU A 90 15.78 -15.03 -12.63
CA GLU A 90 15.23 -15.25 -13.97
C GLU A 90 13.95 -16.10 -13.93
N ARG A 91 13.92 -17.13 -13.08
CA ARG A 91 12.73 -17.97 -12.86
C ARG A 91 11.57 -17.15 -12.32
N TYR A 92 11.82 -16.33 -11.29
CA TYR A 92 10.78 -15.48 -10.70
C TYR A 92 10.26 -14.43 -11.67
N LEU A 93 11.13 -13.76 -12.44
CA LEU A 93 10.70 -12.78 -13.42
C LEU A 93 9.90 -13.41 -14.57
N ARG A 94 10.27 -14.61 -15.04
CA ARG A 94 9.46 -15.33 -16.06
C ARG A 94 8.08 -15.71 -15.54
N SER A 95 7.99 -16.19 -14.30
CA SER A 95 6.71 -16.47 -13.64
C SER A 95 5.89 -15.20 -13.46
N ALA A 96 6.50 -14.11 -12.99
CA ALA A 96 5.86 -12.80 -12.87
C ALA A 96 5.31 -12.32 -14.21
N LYS A 97 6.09 -12.46 -15.28
CA LYS A 97 5.67 -12.11 -16.64
C LYS A 97 4.44 -12.91 -17.08
N ARG A 98 4.44 -14.23 -16.90
CA ARG A 98 3.30 -15.08 -17.26
C ARG A 98 2.02 -14.64 -16.56
N LEU A 99 2.10 -14.31 -15.27
CA LEU A 99 0.96 -13.85 -14.47
C LEU A 99 0.47 -12.48 -14.95
N ILE A 100 1.38 -11.51 -15.08
CA ILE A 100 0.99 -10.13 -15.43
C ILE A 100 0.50 -10.00 -16.87
N ASP A 101 1.00 -10.84 -17.79
CA ASP A 101 0.50 -10.91 -19.17
C ASP A 101 -0.96 -11.39 -19.21
N ALA A 102 -1.34 -12.32 -18.32
CA ALA A 102 -2.72 -12.78 -18.23
C ALA A 102 -3.64 -11.66 -17.72
N CYS A 103 -3.20 -10.90 -16.71
CA CYS A 103 -3.93 -9.72 -16.23
C CYS A 103 -4.06 -8.65 -17.33
N ALA A 104 -2.96 -8.30 -18.00
CA ALA A 104 -2.97 -7.27 -19.04
C ALA A 104 -3.91 -7.64 -20.20
N ARG A 105 -3.98 -8.92 -20.60
CA ARG A 105 -4.98 -9.38 -21.58
C ARG A 105 -6.40 -9.26 -21.05
N ALA A 106 -6.67 -9.60 -19.79
CA ALA A 106 -8.01 -9.45 -19.22
C ALA A 106 -8.46 -7.97 -19.23
N GLU A 107 -7.57 -7.02 -18.94
CA GLU A 107 -7.83 -5.58 -19.02
C GLU A 107 -8.09 -5.09 -20.46
N GLU A 108 -7.54 -5.77 -21.47
CA GLU A 108 -7.68 -5.40 -22.88
C GLU A 108 -8.94 -6.00 -23.54
N TRP A 109 -9.31 -7.22 -23.15
CA TRP A 109 -10.33 -8.03 -23.83
C TRP A 109 -11.60 -8.24 -23.01
N GLY A 110 -11.58 -7.97 -21.70
CA GLY A 110 -12.79 -7.97 -20.87
C GLY A 110 -13.68 -6.78 -21.18
N GLU A 111 -14.97 -6.86 -20.83
CA GLU A 111 -15.81 -5.66 -20.73
C GLU A 111 -15.24 -4.78 -19.61
N PRO A 112 -14.52 -3.69 -19.92
CA PRO A 112 -13.84 -2.95 -18.88
C PRO A 112 -14.92 -2.20 -18.12
N ASP A 113 -15.04 -2.47 -16.83
CA ASP A 113 -15.70 -1.52 -15.95
C ASP A 113 -14.92 -0.21 -16.05
N ALA A 114 -15.54 0.80 -16.66
CA ALA A 114 -14.95 2.10 -16.91
C ALA A 114 -14.38 2.71 -15.62
N ASP A 115 -14.99 2.37 -14.48
CA ASP A 115 -14.65 2.86 -13.16
C ASP A 115 -13.37 2.24 -12.58
N THR A 116 -12.99 1.03 -13.04
CA THR A 116 -11.79 0.33 -12.53
C THR A 116 -10.62 0.37 -13.51
N ARG A 117 -10.83 0.77 -14.77
CA ARG A 117 -9.77 0.85 -15.78
C ARG A 117 -8.56 1.70 -15.34
N ALA A 118 -8.82 2.80 -14.65
CA ALA A 118 -7.77 3.68 -14.12
C ALA A 118 -7.40 3.39 -12.66
N ALA A 119 -8.02 2.39 -12.03
CA ALA A 119 -7.78 2.05 -10.64
C ALA A 119 -6.35 1.51 -10.46
N PHE A 120 -5.75 1.89 -9.34
CA PHE A 120 -4.39 1.48 -9.01
C PHE A 120 -4.35 0.08 -8.41
N LEU A 121 -4.84 -0.10 -7.18
CA LEU A 121 -4.73 -1.39 -6.51
C LEU A 121 -5.76 -2.41 -7.01
N LEU A 122 -6.87 -1.91 -7.57
CA LEU A 122 -8.00 -2.74 -8.00
C LEU A 122 -8.15 -2.88 -9.52
N GLY A 123 -7.29 -2.28 -10.35
CA GLY A 123 -7.49 -2.35 -11.79
C GLY A 123 -6.30 -1.98 -12.67
N GLY A 124 -6.60 -1.49 -13.86
CA GLY A 124 -5.68 -1.44 -14.99
C GLY A 124 -4.40 -0.62 -14.75
N ALA A 125 -4.46 0.49 -14.00
CA ALA A 125 -3.28 1.30 -13.74
C ALA A 125 -2.20 0.50 -12.99
N GLY A 126 -2.60 -0.30 -12.01
CA GLY A 126 -1.70 -1.19 -11.28
C GLY A 126 -1.14 -2.31 -12.15
N VAL A 127 -2.00 -2.94 -12.97
CA VAL A 127 -1.60 -4.01 -13.89
C VAL A 127 -0.54 -3.50 -14.87
N TYR A 128 -0.77 -2.35 -15.51
CA TYR A 128 0.21 -1.77 -16.44
C TYR A 128 1.49 -1.32 -15.74
N ALA A 129 1.41 -0.80 -14.52
CA ALA A 129 2.60 -0.44 -13.75
C ALA A 129 3.47 -1.67 -13.46
N VAL A 130 2.88 -2.77 -12.95
CA VAL A 130 3.64 -4.00 -12.67
C VAL A 130 4.15 -4.67 -13.94
N ALA A 131 3.37 -4.68 -15.03
CA ALA A 131 3.83 -5.19 -16.31
C ALA A 131 5.07 -4.43 -16.79
N THR A 132 5.05 -3.10 -16.67
CA THR A 132 6.20 -2.24 -17.00
C THR A 132 7.44 -2.62 -16.18
N LEU A 133 7.30 -2.77 -14.86
CA LEU A 133 8.41 -3.12 -13.97
C LEU A 133 9.00 -4.51 -14.30
N VAL A 134 8.14 -5.50 -14.51
CA VAL A 134 8.55 -6.87 -14.85
C VAL A 134 9.29 -6.91 -16.19
N TYR A 135 8.75 -6.25 -17.22
CA TYR A 135 9.33 -6.23 -18.56
C TYR A 135 10.69 -5.52 -18.56
N HIS A 136 10.77 -4.39 -17.85
CA HIS A 136 12.02 -3.65 -17.67
C HIS A 136 13.07 -4.50 -16.94
N ALA A 137 12.72 -5.19 -15.85
CA ALA A 137 13.66 -6.05 -15.12
C ALA A 137 14.13 -7.28 -15.91
N LEU A 138 13.34 -7.74 -16.88
CA LEU A 138 13.74 -8.77 -17.85
C LEU A 138 14.64 -8.22 -18.98
N GLY A 139 14.92 -6.92 -19.01
CA GLY A 139 15.69 -6.27 -20.08
C GLY A 139 14.95 -6.20 -21.41
N ARG A 140 13.61 -6.33 -21.43
CA ARG A 140 12.84 -6.26 -22.67
C ARG A 140 12.51 -4.82 -23.01
N SER A 141 12.79 -4.39 -24.24
CA SER A 141 12.49 -3.03 -24.72
C SER A 141 11.00 -2.74 -24.85
N ASP A 142 10.15 -3.77 -24.95
CA ASP A 142 8.70 -3.63 -25.09
C ASP A 142 7.99 -3.24 -23.77
N TYR A 143 8.72 -3.02 -22.66
CA TYR A 143 8.17 -2.41 -21.45
C TYR A 143 7.49 -1.04 -21.72
N VAL A 144 7.88 -0.37 -22.81
CA VAL A 144 7.28 0.90 -23.25
C VAL A 144 5.80 0.76 -23.62
N GLN A 145 5.32 -0.44 -23.98
CA GLN A 145 3.93 -0.68 -24.33
C GLN A 145 2.99 -0.58 -23.11
N PRO A 146 3.17 -1.37 -22.02
CA PRO A 146 2.38 -1.18 -20.81
C PRO A 146 2.59 0.21 -20.18
N LEU A 147 3.80 0.79 -20.27
CA LEU A 147 4.04 2.16 -19.80
C LEU A 147 3.22 3.20 -20.60
N GLY A 148 3.11 3.03 -21.92
CA GLY A 148 2.28 3.87 -22.77
C GLY A 148 0.80 3.77 -22.42
N LYS A 149 0.30 2.56 -22.16
CA LYS A 149 -1.07 2.32 -21.68
C LYS A 149 -1.32 2.97 -20.33
N PHE A 150 -0.40 2.83 -19.38
CA PHE A 150 -0.45 3.52 -18.09
C PHE A 150 -0.55 5.05 -18.27
N ARG A 151 0.32 5.64 -19.09
CA ARG A 151 0.33 7.10 -19.36
C ARG A 151 -0.98 7.60 -19.98
N ALA A 152 -1.62 6.78 -20.82
CA ALA A 152 -2.89 7.12 -21.46
C ALA A 152 -4.05 7.25 -20.44
N LEU A 153 -3.96 6.58 -19.29
CA LEU A 153 -4.96 6.67 -18.22
C LEU A 153 -5.06 8.08 -17.61
N CYS A 154 -4.06 8.93 -17.82
CA CYS A 154 -4.14 10.35 -17.43
C CYS A 154 -5.41 11.03 -17.95
N ALA A 155 -5.85 10.71 -19.17
CA ALA A 155 -7.06 11.28 -19.76
C ALA A 155 -8.34 10.82 -19.04
N VAL A 156 -8.31 9.64 -18.42
CA VAL A 156 -9.41 9.07 -17.63
C VAL A 156 -9.47 9.73 -16.25
N CYS A 157 -8.32 9.96 -15.61
CA CYS A 157 -8.25 10.53 -14.26
C CYS A 157 -8.44 12.06 -14.21
N ALA A 158 -8.22 12.76 -15.33
CA ALA A 158 -8.20 14.22 -15.37
C ALA A 158 -9.55 14.93 -15.07
N PRO A 159 -10.72 14.43 -15.54
CA PRO A 159 -12.01 15.04 -15.20
C PRO A 159 -12.26 15.00 -13.69
N VAL A 160 -12.80 16.08 -13.08
CA VAL A 160 -13.03 16.21 -11.62
C VAL A 160 -14.01 15.17 -11.06
N SER A 161 -14.96 14.71 -11.87
CA SER A 161 -15.91 13.66 -11.49
C SER A 161 -15.75 12.47 -12.44
N PHE A 162 -14.61 11.76 -12.36
CA PHE A 162 -14.38 10.60 -13.21
C PHE A 162 -15.01 9.31 -12.63
N LEU A 163 -15.24 9.26 -11.31
CA LEU A 163 -15.99 8.20 -10.62
C LEU A 163 -17.15 8.79 -9.84
N GLU A 164 -18.32 8.15 -9.88
CA GLU A 164 -19.48 8.52 -9.07
C GLU A 164 -19.25 8.28 -7.58
N CYS A 165 -18.51 7.22 -7.24
CA CYS A 165 -18.22 6.84 -5.86
C CYS A 165 -17.17 7.73 -5.18
N GLY A 166 -16.57 8.70 -5.87
CA GLY A 166 -15.47 9.50 -5.37
C GLY A 166 -14.16 9.17 -6.08
N SER A 167 -13.45 10.20 -6.53
CA SER A 167 -12.42 10.06 -7.56
C SER A 167 -10.98 10.19 -7.04
N ASP A 168 -10.75 10.33 -5.74
CA ASP A 168 -9.45 10.85 -5.27
C ASP A 168 -8.62 9.87 -4.45
N GLU A 169 -9.22 8.84 -3.87
CA GLU A 169 -8.54 7.94 -2.95
C GLU A 169 -7.49 7.01 -3.61
N LEU A 170 -6.83 6.15 -2.82
CA LEU A 170 -5.63 5.42 -3.27
C LEU A 170 -5.96 4.21 -4.14
N PHE A 171 -7.07 3.52 -3.92
CA PHE A 171 -7.30 2.21 -4.54
C PHE A 171 -7.73 2.36 -6.00
N VAL A 172 -8.66 3.28 -6.25
CA VAL A 172 -9.30 3.53 -7.53
C VAL A 172 -9.14 4.97 -8.03
N GLY A 173 -8.84 5.91 -7.13
CA GLY A 173 -8.79 7.35 -7.43
C GLY A 173 -7.45 7.90 -7.95
N ARG A 174 -7.41 9.24 -8.08
CA ARG A 174 -6.25 10.01 -8.56
C ARG A 174 -5.01 9.87 -7.70
N ALA A 175 -5.16 9.73 -6.37
CA ALA A 175 -4.02 9.49 -5.50
C ALA A 175 -3.37 8.13 -5.85
N GLY A 176 -4.16 7.11 -6.15
CA GLY A 176 -3.69 5.83 -6.67
C GLY A 176 -2.87 5.97 -7.95
N TYR A 177 -3.41 6.69 -8.93
CA TYR A 177 -2.72 6.92 -10.21
C TYR A 177 -1.39 7.67 -10.03
N LEU A 178 -1.36 8.72 -9.20
CA LEU A 178 -0.12 9.44 -8.87
C LEU A 178 0.86 8.55 -8.10
N CYS A 179 0.39 7.72 -7.18
CA CYS A 179 1.23 6.78 -6.45
C CYS A 179 1.90 5.78 -7.39
N ALA A 180 1.15 5.21 -8.33
CA ALA A 180 1.70 4.32 -9.36
C ALA A 180 2.78 5.02 -10.21
N ALA A 181 2.54 6.26 -10.63
CA ALA A 181 3.48 7.06 -11.39
C ALA A 181 4.77 7.33 -10.60
N LEU A 182 4.66 7.62 -9.30
CA LEU A 182 5.79 7.85 -8.39
C LEU A 182 6.64 6.58 -8.23
N VAL A 183 5.99 5.43 -8.03
CA VAL A 183 6.66 4.12 -7.92
C VAL A 183 7.40 3.79 -9.22
N LEU A 184 6.76 3.98 -10.37
CA LEU A 184 7.40 3.76 -11.67
C LEU A 184 8.59 4.72 -11.87
N LYS A 185 8.46 6.00 -11.50
CA LYS A 185 9.54 6.99 -11.59
C LYS A 185 10.76 6.55 -10.78
N GLN A 186 10.53 6.12 -9.54
CA GLN A 186 11.57 5.64 -8.64
C GLN A 186 12.26 4.39 -9.19
N LYS A 187 11.49 3.37 -9.57
CA LYS A 187 12.04 2.05 -9.95
C LYS A 187 12.66 2.02 -11.34
N LEU A 188 12.21 2.88 -12.25
CA LEU A 188 12.77 3.01 -13.59
C LEU A 188 13.86 4.10 -13.69
N ALA A 189 14.03 4.91 -12.63
CA ALA A 189 14.92 6.08 -12.63
C ALA A 189 14.71 7.02 -13.83
N GLN A 190 13.44 7.22 -14.24
CA GLN A 190 13.08 8.09 -15.36
C GLN A 190 11.71 8.75 -15.11
N GLU A 191 11.47 9.90 -15.75
CA GLU A 191 10.17 10.55 -15.66
C GLU A 191 9.08 9.73 -16.37
N VAL A 192 7.99 9.49 -15.64
CA VAL A 192 6.85 8.69 -16.11
C VAL A 192 5.77 9.58 -16.69
N LEU A 193 5.44 10.68 -16.02
CA LEU A 193 4.44 11.64 -16.46
C LEU A 193 5.10 12.98 -16.78
N THR A 194 4.54 13.70 -17.75
CA THR A 194 4.98 15.07 -18.04
C THR A 194 4.57 16.03 -16.91
N PRO A 195 5.28 17.15 -16.72
CA PRO A 195 4.88 18.16 -15.73
C PRO A 195 3.45 18.69 -15.94
N ALA A 196 2.97 18.75 -17.19
CA ALA A 196 1.61 19.16 -17.51
C ALA A 196 0.57 18.13 -17.03
N GLN A 197 0.83 16.85 -17.24
CA GLN A 197 -0.04 15.77 -16.73
C GLN A 197 -0.08 15.76 -15.20
N ILE A 198 1.08 15.86 -14.53
CA ILE A 198 1.15 15.91 -13.06
C ILE A 198 0.32 17.09 -12.53
N LYS A 199 0.55 18.30 -13.07
CA LYS A 199 -0.21 19.50 -12.71
C LYS A 199 -1.71 19.32 -12.92
N SER A 200 -2.11 18.72 -14.05
CA SER A 200 -3.52 18.47 -14.36
C SER A 200 -4.19 17.58 -13.30
N ILE A 201 -3.55 16.47 -12.93
CA ILE A 201 -4.12 15.54 -11.94
C ILE A 201 -4.12 16.16 -10.54
N CYS A 202 -3.02 16.81 -10.12
CA CYS A 202 -2.97 17.50 -8.83
C CYS A 202 -4.03 18.61 -8.73
N GLN A 203 -4.23 19.39 -9.80
CA GLN A 203 -5.26 20.42 -9.82
C GLN A 203 -6.66 19.80 -9.72
N ALA A 204 -6.93 18.68 -10.41
CA ALA A 204 -8.21 17.98 -10.30
C ALA A 204 -8.49 17.48 -8.88
N ILE A 205 -7.47 16.96 -8.17
CA ILE A 205 -7.59 16.58 -6.74
C ILE A 205 -7.94 17.81 -5.90
N LEU A 206 -7.20 18.91 -6.05
CA LEU A 206 -7.43 20.14 -5.29
C LEU A 206 -8.83 20.72 -5.56
N ASP A 207 -9.26 20.73 -6.80
CA ASP A 207 -10.57 21.28 -7.20
C ASP A 207 -11.71 20.41 -6.67
N SER A 208 -11.60 19.08 -6.75
CA SER A 208 -12.58 18.16 -6.14
C SER A 208 -12.68 18.39 -4.63
N GLY A 209 -11.52 18.47 -3.96
CA GLY A 209 -11.45 18.63 -2.50
C GLY A 209 -12.06 19.95 -2.01
N LYS A 210 -11.78 21.05 -2.72
CA LYS A 210 -12.38 22.37 -2.47
C LYS A 210 -13.89 22.34 -2.70
N GLN A 211 -14.33 21.79 -3.83
CA GLN A 211 -15.75 21.71 -4.18
C GLN A 211 -16.53 20.90 -3.14
N TYR A 212 -15.99 19.76 -2.71
CA TYR A 212 -16.63 18.93 -1.69
C TYR A 212 -16.68 19.66 -0.34
N ALA A 213 -15.57 20.24 0.11
CA ALA A 213 -15.50 21.00 1.37
C ALA A 213 -16.53 22.15 1.40
N ILE A 214 -16.63 22.93 0.32
CA ILE A 214 -17.63 24.01 0.18
C ILE A 214 -19.06 23.44 0.22
N LYS A 215 -19.33 22.42 -0.61
CA LYS A 215 -20.67 21.80 -0.72
C LYS A 215 -21.15 21.24 0.63
N LYS A 216 -20.25 20.65 1.41
CA LYS A 216 -20.54 20.06 2.73
C LYS A 216 -20.28 21.01 3.89
N ARG A 217 -19.97 22.29 3.62
CA ARG A 217 -19.72 23.36 4.61
C ARG A 217 -18.67 22.95 5.65
N LYS A 218 -17.59 22.35 5.19
CA LYS A 218 -16.49 21.92 6.05
C LYS A 218 -15.65 23.13 6.49
N PRO A 219 -15.14 23.15 7.73
CA PRO A 219 -14.31 24.25 8.23
C PRO A 219 -12.85 24.22 7.73
N PHE A 220 -12.47 23.17 7.01
CA PHE A 220 -11.12 22.95 6.46
C PHE A 220 -11.13 22.97 4.93
N PRO A 221 -9.99 23.32 4.29
CA PRO A 221 -9.98 23.69 2.88
C PRO A 221 -10.15 22.52 1.89
N LEU A 222 -9.70 21.31 2.25
CA LEU A 222 -9.79 20.13 1.41
C LEU A 222 -10.44 18.98 2.17
N MET A 223 -11.41 18.32 1.54
CA MET A 223 -11.99 17.10 2.05
C MET A 223 -12.56 16.26 0.92
N TYR A 224 -12.61 14.96 1.13
CA TYR A 224 -12.98 13.98 0.12
C TYR A 224 -13.94 12.96 0.73
N SER A 225 -14.72 12.32 -0.12
CA SER A 225 -15.53 11.17 0.26
C SER A 225 -15.35 10.04 -0.74
N TYR A 226 -15.42 8.81 -0.24
CA TYR A 226 -15.53 7.61 -1.05
C TYR A 226 -16.79 6.85 -0.62
N TYR A 227 -17.68 6.54 -1.56
CA TYR A 227 -19.05 6.07 -1.32
C TYR A 227 -19.82 6.91 -0.28
N GLY A 228 -19.59 8.22 -0.27
CA GLY A 228 -20.22 9.16 0.66
C GLY A 228 -19.57 9.21 2.05
N THR A 229 -18.60 8.35 2.33
CA THR A 229 -17.88 8.31 3.61
C THR A 229 -16.59 9.13 3.56
N GLU A 230 -16.35 9.92 4.61
CA GLU A 230 -15.17 10.78 4.77
C GLU A 230 -14.06 10.02 5.50
N TYR A 231 -13.41 9.08 4.81
CA TYR A 231 -12.34 8.28 5.38
C TYR A 231 -11.10 9.12 5.71
N LEU A 232 -10.40 8.77 6.79
CA LEU A 232 -9.16 9.42 7.20
C LEU A 232 -7.90 8.61 6.82
N GLY A 233 -8.00 7.29 6.80
CA GLY A 233 -6.88 6.35 6.66
C GLY A 233 -6.20 6.33 5.27
N ALA A 234 -5.16 5.51 5.12
CA ALA A 234 -4.34 5.48 3.91
C ALA A 234 -5.02 4.78 2.72
N ALA A 235 -5.97 3.86 2.96
CA ALA A 235 -6.63 3.15 1.86
C ALA A 235 -7.57 4.07 1.08
N HIS A 236 -8.63 4.56 1.74
CA HIS A 236 -9.73 5.26 1.07
C HIS A 236 -9.83 6.74 1.45
N GLY A 237 -8.86 7.25 2.22
CA GLY A 237 -9.05 8.46 2.99
C GLY A 237 -8.08 9.59 2.71
N LEU A 238 -8.28 10.66 3.48
CA LEU A 238 -7.54 11.90 3.40
C LEU A 238 -6.02 11.71 3.48
N SER A 239 -5.54 10.73 4.24
CA SER A 239 -4.11 10.50 4.46
C SER A 239 -3.30 10.27 3.18
N SER A 240 -3.70 9.32 2.33
CA SER A 240 -2.96 9.01 1.10
C SER A 240 -3.13 10.10 0.03
N ILE A 241 -4.29 10.75 -0.02
CA ILE A 241 -4.53 11.89 -0.92
C ILE A 241 -3.54 13.02 -0.61
N LEU A 242 -3.43 13.40 0.67
CA LEU A 242 -2.48 14.42 1.10
C LEU A 242 -1.03 13.98 0.90
N GLN A 243 -0.71 12.70 1.13
CA GLN A 243 0.64 12.18 0.91
C GLN A 243 1.06 12.35 -0.54
N MET A 244 0.17 12.05 -1.49
CA MET A 244 0.45 12.23 -2.91
C MET A 244 0.58 13.71 -3.28
N LEU A 245 -0.27 14.59 -2.77
CA LEU A 245 -0.12 16.05 -2.99
C LEU A 245 1.21 16.58 -2.44
N LEU A 246 1.66 16.12 -1.28
CA LEU A 246 2.98 16.45 -0.73
C LEU A 246 4.13 15.88 -1.57
N SER A 247 3.97 14.66 -2.11
CA SER A 247 4.97 14.03 -2.98
C SER A 247 5.20 14.83 -4.26
N TYR A 248 4.16 15.50 -4.76
CA TYR A 248 4.22 16.35 -5.95
C TYR A 248 4.17 17.85 -5.65
N HIS A 249 4.51 18.27 -4.42
CA HIS A 249 4.37 19.65 -3.96
C HIS A 249 5.07 20.68 -4.88
N GLU A 250 6.18 20.31 -5.53
CA GLU A 250 6.90 21.16 -6.46
C GLU A 250 6.06 21.60 -7.67
N HIS A 251 5.08 20.79 -8.07
CA HIS A 251 4.16 21.07 -9.17
C HIS A 251 2.95 21.92 -8.75
N LEU A 252 2.74 22.12 -7.45
CA LEU A 252 1.64 22.92 -6.90
C LEU A 252 2.03 24.40 -6.83
N LYS A 253 1.04 25.29 -7.02
CA LYS A 253 1.20 26.73 -6.77
C LYS A 253 1.31 26.98 -5.25
N PRO A 254 1.98 28.05 -4.80
CA PRO A 254 2.16 28.34 -3.37
C PRO A 254 0.85 28.34 -2.56
N SER A 255 -0.21 28.94 -3.09
CA SER A 255 -1.53 28.95 -2.44
C SER A 255 -2.12 27.55 -2.25
N ASP A 256 -1.95 26.66 -3.23
CA ASP A 256 -2.47 25.30 -3.14
C ASP A 256 -1.64 24.46 -2.16
N ARG A 257 -0.32 24.68 -2.09
CA ARG A 257 0.55 24.04 -1.08
C ARG A 257 0.09 24.38 0.33
N GLU A 258 -0.28 25.63 0.57
CA GLU A 258 -0.79 26.08 1.86
C GLU A 258 -2.08 25.34 2.26
N LEU A 259 -3.02 25.16 1.33
CA LEU A 259 -4.26 24.39 1.58
C LEU A 259 -3.97 22.92 1.91
N VAL A 260 -2.97 22.32 1.25
CA VAL A 260 -2.53 20.96 1.57
C VAL A 260 -1.98 20.90 2.99
N TRP A 261 -1.11 21.83 3.39
CA TRP A 261 -0.55 21.87 4.75
C TRP A 261 -1.62 22.10 5.82
N GLN A 262 -2.57 23.01 5.60
CA GLN A 262 -3.73 23.19 6.48
C GLN A 262 -4.54 21.90 6.66
N SER A 263 -4.67 21.11 5.61
CA SER A 263 -5.39 19.82 5.65
C SER A 263 -4.57 18.72 6.36
N VAL A 264 -3.23 18.76 6.26
CA VAL A 264 -2.33 17.87 7.01
C VAL A 264 -2.40 18.17 8.50
N ASP A 265 -2.38 19.45 8.87
CA ASP A 265 -2.49 19.88 10.27
C ASP A 265 -3.88 19.54 10.84
N PHE A 266 -4.95 19.76 10.06
CA PHE A 266 -6.29 19.29 10.42
C PHE A 266 -6.34 17.78 10.68
N LEU A 267 -5.74 16.95 9.82
CA LEU A 267 -5.71 15.50 10.02
C LEU A 267 -4.96 15.12 11.30
N MET A 268 -3.88 15.85 11.64
CA MET A 268 -3.15 15.64 12.89
C MET A 268 -4.04 15.91 14.12
N GLU A 269 -4.89 16.94 14.07
CA GLU A 269 -5.84 17.27 15.15
C GLU A 269 -6.94 16.21 15.34
N GLN A 270 -7.16 15.32 14.36
CA GLN A 270 -8.12 14.22 14.49
C GLN A 270 -7.59 13.02 15.29
N GLU A 271 -6.37 13.11 15.84
CA GLU A 271 -5.80 12.06 16.67
C GLU A 271 -6.64 11.82 17.93
N GLN A 272 -6.99 10.56 18.19
CA GLN A 272 -7.66 10.08 19.40
C GLN A 272 -6.81 8.97 20.01
N ASN A 273 -6.25 9.21 21.20
CA ASN A 273 -5.43 8.24 21.93
C ASN A 273 -4.28 7.63 21.09
N CYS A 274 -3.51 8.47 20.39
CA CYS A 274 -2.43 8.07 19.46
C CYS A 274 -2.91 7.26 18.24
N ASN A 275 -4.20 7.28 17.93
CA ASN A 275 -4.80 6.61 16.78
C ASN A 275 -5.76 7.55 16.03
N TRP A 276 -6.30 7.12 14.89
CA TRP A 276 -7.30 7.87 14.10
C TRP A 276 -8.53 7.02 13.87
N PRO A 277 -9.74 7.60 13.97
CA PRO A 277 -10.94 6.89 13.56
C PRO A 277 -10.90 6.58 12.06
N PRO A 278 -11.57 5.51 11.60
CA PRO A 278 -11.65 5.20 10.18
C PRO A 278 -12.31 6.33 9.39
N GLU A 279 -13.36 6.93 9.96
CA GLU A 279 -14.19 7.97 9.35
C GLU A 279 -14.16 9.27 10.19
N LEU A 280 -14.31 10.40 9.52
CA LEU A 280 -14.37 11.69 10.20
C LEU A 280 -15.63 11.80 11.09
N GLY A 281 -15.43 12.21 12.34
CA GLY A 281 -16.51 12.43 13.30
C GLY A 281 -16.85 11.21 14.16
N GLU A 282 -16.28 10.05 13.86
CA GLU A 282 -16.39 8.88 14.72
C GLU A 282 -15.51 9.00 15.97
N THR A 283 -15.90 8.30 17.04
CA THR A 283 -15.10 8.14 18.26
C THR A 283 -14.55 6.72 18.31
N ILE A 284 -13.25 6.57 18.58
CA ILE A 284 -12.61 5.26 18.67
C ILE A 284 -13.10 4.50 19.91
N GLU A 285 -13.89 3.46 19.67
CA GLU A 285 -14.26 2.49 20.70
C GLU A 285 -13.12 1.51 20.91
N ARG A 286 -12.68 1.35 22.17
CA ARG A 286 -11.55 0.47 22.53
C ARG A 286 -11.69 -0.98 22.04
N GLU A 287 -12.91 -1.49 21.97
CA GLU A 287 -13.20 -2.88 21.56
C GLU A 287 -13.16 -3.07 20.04
N ASN A 288 -13.37 -1.99 19.28
CA ASN A 288 -13.47 -1.97 17.82
C ASN A 288 -12.33 -1.21 17.13
N GLU A 289 -11.36 -0.73 17.91
CA GLU A 289 -10.21 0.04 17.45
C GLU A 289 -9.47 -0.66 16.31
N LEU A 290 -9.33 0.06 15.19
CA LEU A 290 -8.57 -0.39 14.03
C LEU A 290 -7.14 0.14 14.12
N VAL A 291 -6.17 -0.76 14.09
CA VAL A 291 -4.73 -0.45 14.07
C VAL A 291 -4.16 -1.08 12.81
N HIS A 292 -4.61 -0.59 11.65
CA HIS A 292 -4.32 -1.16 10.34
C HIS A 292 -3.63 -0.14 9.42
N TRP A 293 -3.03 -0.60 8.33
CA TRP A 293 -2.56 0.31 7.29
C TRP A 293 -3.74 0.99 6.58
N CYS A 294 -4.82 0.27 6.28
CA CYS A 294 -5.98 0.88 5.63
C CYS A 294 -6.68 1.95 6.50
N HIS A 295 -6.82 1.68 7.80
CA HIS A 295 -7.49 2.56 8.77
C HIS A 295 -6.78 2.53 10.12
N GLY A 296 -6.38 3.72 10.59
CA GLY A 296 -5.70 3.93 11.87
C GLY A 296 -4.23 4.33 11.72
N ALA A 297 -3.56 4.42 12.88
CA ALA A 297 -2.20 4.94 13.02
C ALA A 297 -1.16 4.33 12.07
N PRO A 298 -1.15 3.00 11.81
CA PRO A 298 -0.14 2.41 10.92
C PRO A 298 -0.15 3.02 9.51
N GLY A 299 -1.34 3.31 8.95
CA GLY A 299 -1.46 3.96 7.64
C GLY A 299 -1.15 5.45 7.68
N ILE A 300 -1.68 6.13 8.70
CA ILE A 300 -1.49 7.57 8.89
C ILE A 300 -0.02 7.95 9.04
N ALA A 301 0.80 7.09 9.65
CA ALA A 301 2.24 7.29 9.80
C ALA A 301 2.96 7.61 8.48
N TYR A 302 2.51 7.08 7.35
CA TYR A 302 3.13 7.29 6.04
C TYR A 302 2.95 8.73 5.54
N LEU A 303 1.78 9.34 5.75
CA LEU A 303 1.57 10.75 5.45
C LEU A 303 2.53 11.61 6.28
N PHE A 304 2.57 11.39 7.60
CA PHE A 304 3.40 12.22 8.48
C PHE A 304 4.90 11.99 8.26
N ALA A 305 5.30 10.79 7.84
CA ALA A 305 6.66 10.54 7.38
C ALA A 305 6.99 11.40 6.16
N LYS A 306 6.12 11.44 5.14
CA LYS A 306 6.31 12.32 3.98
C LYS A 306 6.30 13.80 4.39
N ALA A 307 5.39 14.21 5.27
CA ALA A 307 5.32 15.57 5.80
C ALA A 307 6.61 15.98 6.52
N TYR A 308 7.17 15.10 7.35
CA TYR A 308 8.46 15.30 8.00
C TYR A 308 9.59 15.40 6.99
N LEU A 309 9.63 14.52 5.98
CA LEU A 309 10.69 14.55 4.97
C LEU A 309 10.71 15.86 4.18
N VAL A 310 9.55 16.45 3.89
CA VAL A 310 9.42 17.72 3.16
C VAL A 310 9.67 18.93 4.06
N SER A 311 9.07 18.99 5.25
CA SER A 311 9.08 20.21 6.09
C SER A 311 10.15 20.22 7.18
N LYS A 312 10.68 19.05 7.55
CA LYS A 312 11.57 18.81 8.70
C LYS A 312 11.01 19.27 10.06
N LYS A 313 9.71 19.53 10.18
CA LYS A 313 9.08 19.88 11.47
C LYS A 313 9.04 18.67 12.42
N PRO A 314 9.58 18.75 13.65
CA PRO A 314 9.68 17.60 14.57
C PRO A 314 8.34 16.94 14.90
N GLN A 315 7.27 17.71 15.02
CA GLN A 315 5.92 17.22 15.35
C GLN A 315 5.42 16.09 14.43
N TYR A 316 5.79 16.11 13.14
CA TYR A 316 5.42 15.06 12.20
C TYR A 316 6.19 13.76 12.48
N LEU A 317 7.47 13.85 12.84
CA LEU A 317 8.26 12.69 13.26
C LEU A 317 7.76 12.14 14.60
N ASP A 318 7.46 13.00 15.57
CA ASP A 318 6.91 12.60 16.87
C ASP A 318 5.59 11.84 16.69
N THR A 319 4.76 12.28 15.74
CA THR A 319 3.51 11.61 15.38
C THR A 319 3.77 10.22 14.79
N CYS A 320 4.76 10.07 13.90
CA CYS A 320 5.17 8.75 13.41
C CYS A 320 5.63 7.83 14.54
N ILE A 321 6.41 8.36 15.50
CA ILE A 321 6.88 7.60 16.66
C ILE A 321 5.69 7.12 17.51
N ARG A 322 4.70 7.98 17.79
CA ARG A 322 3.47 7.60 18.50
C ARG A 322 2.71 6.48 17.76
N CYS A 323 2.60 6.57 16.44
CA CYS A 323 2.01 5.51 15.61
C CYS A 323 2.78 4.19 15.78
N GLY A 324 4.11 4.25 15.80
CA GLY A 324 4.97 3.09 16.04
C GLY A 324 4.78 2.47 17.43
N GLU A 325 4.64 3.28 18.47
CA GLU A 325 4.38 2.78 19.83
C GLU A 325 3.01 2.11 19.94
N LEU A 326 1.95 2.69 19.37
CA LEU A 326 0.65 2.02 19.30
C LEU A 326 0.73 0.70 18.51
N THR A 327 1.42 0.72 17.37
CA THR A 327 1.62 -0.47 16.52
C THR A 327 2.38 -1.56 17.26
N TRP A 328 3.38 -1.23 18.08
CA TRP A 328 4.05 -2.21 18.93
C TRP A 328 3.09 -2.85 19.93
N GLN A 329 2.19 -2.07 20.53
CA GLN A 329 1.25 -2.59 21.52
C GLN A 329 0.13 -3.43 20.93
N LYS A 330 -0.37 -3.08 19.73
CA LYS A 330 -1.63 -3.62 19.16
C LYS A 330 -1.52 -4.17 17.73
N GLY A 331 -0.36 -4.10 17.10
CA GLY A 331 -0.15 -4.49 15.70
C GLY A 331 0.04 -5.99 15.45
N LEU A 332 0.03 -6.83 16.48
CA LEU A 332 -0.08 -8.28 16.31
C LEU A 332 -1.55 -8.61 16.01
N LEU A 333 -1.99 -8.41 14.78
CA LEU A 333 -3.40 -8.47 14.39
C LEU A 333 -3.91 -9.90 14.22
N LYS A 334 -5.10 -10.20 14.74
CA LYS A 334 -5.80 -11.48 14.52
C LYS A 334 -6.35 -11.62 13.11
N LYS A 335 -6.39 -10.53 12.32
CA LYS A 335 -7.02 -10.51 11.00
C LYS A 335 -6.21 -11.28 9.94
N GLY A 336 -4.90 -11.44 10.09
CA GLY A 336 -4.10 -12.26 9.18
C GLY A 336 -2.65 -11.78 9.00
N PRO A 337 -1.92 -12.36 8.04
CA PRO A 337 -0.50 -12.12 7.84
C PRO A 337 -0.21 -10.96 6.88
N GLY A 338 -1.21 -10.50 6.11
CA GLY A 338 -1.06 -9.53 5.03
C GLY A 338 -0.64 -8.13 5.45
N ILE A 339 -0.55 -7.23 4.46
CA ILE A 339 -0.01 -5.88 4.63
C ILE A 339 -1.07 -4.79 4.77
N CYS A 340 -2.32 -5.02 4.35
CA CYS A 340 -3.39 -4.02 4.47
C CYS A 340 -3.83 -3.82 5.94
N HIS A 341 -3.98 -4.94 6.65
CA HIS A 341 -4.54 -5.00 8.00
C HIS A 341 -4.12 -6.29 8.70
N GLY A 342 -2.88 -6.72 8.47
CA GLY A 342 -2.27 -7.89 9.08
C GLY A 342 -0.92 -7.56 9.70
N VAL A 343 -0.30 -8.58 10.30
CA VAL A 343 0.94 -8.43 11.08
C VAL A 343 2.09 -7.87 10.23
N ALA A 344 2.26 -8.31 8.98
CA ALA A 344 3.32 -7.80 8.11
C ALA A 344 3.15 -6.29 7.81
N GLY A 345 1.91 -5.84 7.60
CA GLY A 345 1.59 -4.43 7.38
C GLY A 345 1.93 -3.56 8.57
N SER A 346 1.60 -4.04 9.77
CA SER A 346 2.01 -3.39 11.03
C SER A 346 3.54 -3.33 11.17
N ALA A 347 4.25 -4.40 10.78
CA ALA A 347 5.70 -4.45 10.90
C ALA A 347 6.42 -3.45 9.96
N TYR A 348 5.83 -3.12 8.80
CA TYR A 348 6.36 -2.08 7.91
C TYR A 348 6.43 -0.69 8.55
N VAL A 349 5.60 -0.38 9.56
CA VAL A 349 5.70 0.88 10.31
C VAL A 349 7.05 1.00 11.01
N PHE A 350 7.59 -0.11 11.52
CA PHE A 350 8.90 -0.10 12.13
C PHE A 350 10.02 0.06 11.10
N LEU A 351 9.90 -0.56 9.92
CA LEU A 351 10.87 -0.34 8.84
C LEU A 351 10.85 1.13 8.36
N LEU A 352 9.67 1.74 8.27
CA LEU A 352 9.52 3.17 8.00
C LEU A 352 10.24 4.01 9.07
N LEU A 353 10.00 3.75 10.36
CA LEU A 353 10.63 4.47 11.46
C LEU A 353 12.14 4.27 11.52
N TYR A 354 12.64 3.08 11.20
CA TYR A 354 14.07 2.83 11.08
C TYR A 354 14.67 3.72 9.99
N ARG A 355 14.08 3.76 8.79
CA ARG A 355 14.58 4.62 7.70
C ARG A 355 14.53 6.12 8.03
N LEU A 356 13.59 6.55 8.86
CA LEU A 356 13.50 7.94 9.32
C LEU A 356 14.53 8.31 10.39
N THR A 357 14.88 7.37 11.27
CA THR A 357 15.60 7.68 12.52
C THR A 357 16.97 7.01 12.66
N GLY A 358 17.25 5.96 11.88
CA GLY A 358 18.40 5.08 12.06
C GLY A 358 18.37 4.22 13.33
N ASN A 359 17.29 4.25 14.12
CA ASN A 359 17.25 3.58 15.42
C ASN A 359 16.94 2.07 15.28
N SER A 360 17.94 1.24 15.60
CA SER A 360 17.86 -0.23 15.53
C SER A 360 16.75 -0.87 16.37
N LYS A 361 16.19 -0.17 17.37
CA LYS A 361 14.96 -0.59 18.08
C LYS A 361 13.86 -1.00 17.11
N TYR A 362 13.70 -0.26 16.02
CA TYR A 362 12.64 -0.52 15.07
C TYR A 362 12.91 -1.75 14.18
N ILE A 363 14.18 -2.04 13.83
CA ILE A 363 14.53 -3.31 13.21
C ILE A 363 14.16 -4.47 14.14
N TYR A 364 14.56 -4.38 15.42
CA TYR A 364 14.22 -5.40 16.41
C TYR A 364 12.71 -5.66 16.50
N ARG A 365 11.89 -4.61 16.54
CA ARG A 365 10.43 -4.74 16.57
C ARG A 365 9.88 -5.40 15.30
N ALA A 366 10.39 -5.04 14.13
CA ALA A 366 10.05 -5.71 12.87
C ALA A 366 10.42 -7.20 12.89
N GLN A 367 11.61 -7.54 13.40
CA GLN A 367 12.06 -8.93 13.57
C GLN A 367 11.12 -9.73 14.50
N ARG A 368 10.64 -9.14 15.59
CA ARG A 368 9.66 -9.79 16.49
C ARG A 368 8.33 -10.07 15.79
N PHE A 369 7.87 -9.14 14.95
CA PHE A 369 6.64 -9.35 14.18
C PHE A 369 6.84 -10.42 13.09
N ALA A 370 8.01 -10.47 12.46
CA ALA A 370 8.39 -11.54 11.55
C ALA A 370 8.41 -12.91 12.25
N GLN A 371 8.97 -12.99 13.46
CA GLN A 371 8.95 -14.21 14.26
C GLN A 371 7.50 -14.65 14.59
N PHE A 372 6.65 -13.71 14.99
CA PHE A 372 5.28 -13.97 15.40
C PHE A 372 4.43 -14.64 14.30
N LEU A 373 4.59 -14.18 13.04
CA LEU A 373 3.88 -14.70 11.87
C LEU A 373 3.95 -16.22 11.69
N PHE A 374 4.96 -16.88 12.27
CA PHE A 374 5.20 -18.32 12.10
C PHE A 374 5.04 -19.12 13.41
N THR A 375 4.58 -18.48 14.48
CA THR A 375 4.26 -19.14 15.76
C THR A 375 2.96 -19.96 15.67
N GLU A 376 2.83 -20.96 16.54
CA GLU A 376 1.57 -21.70 16.70
C GLU A 376 0.44 -20.81 17.24
N GLU A 377 0.76 -19.81 18.07
CA GLU A 377 -0.23 -18.84 18.56
C GLU A 377 -0.88 -18.07 17.40
N PHE A 378 -0.08 -17.58 16.44
CA PHE A 378 -0.60 -16.91 15.26
C PHE A 378 -1.43 -17.87 14.40
N LYS A 379 -0.92 -19.09 14.12
CA LYS A 379 -1.63 -20.08 13.30
C LYS A 379 -2.97 -20.48 13.90
N ALA A 380 -3.06 -20.63 15.22
CA ALA A 380 -4.27 -21.05 15.92
C ALA A 380 -5.28 -19.91 16.13
N GLY A 381 -4.82 -18.68 16.32
CA GLY A 381 -5.69 -17.55 16.69
C GLY A 381 -6.01 -16.55 15.57
N SER A 382 -5.36 -16.65 14.41
CA SER A 382 -5.64 -15.77 13.27
C SER A 382 -6.86 -16.24 12.47
N ARG A 383 -7.50 -15.30 11.78
CA ARG A 383 -8.62 -15.60 10.88
C ARG A 383 -8.15 -16.44 9.70
N VAL A 384 -8.99 -17.37 9.27
CA VAL A 384 -8.80 -18.12 8.02
C VAL A 384 -8.80 -17.13 6.85
N LEU A 385 -7.82 -17.28 5.96
CA LEU A 385 -7.70 -16.44 4.77
C LEU A 385 -8.54 -17.00 3.63
N GLU A 386 -9.30 -16.14 2.98
CA GLU A 386 -10.04 -16.48 1.77
C GLU A 386 -9.11 -16.58 0.55
N SER A 387 -8.11 -15.68 0.45
CA SER A 387 -7.09 -15.69 -0.60
C SER A 387 -5.69 -15.66 0.01
N ILE A 388 -5.07 -16.84 0.11
CA ILE A 388 -3.73 -16.98 0.69
C ILE A 388 -2.63 -16.31 -0.14
N TYR A 389 -2.86 -16.15 -1.45
CA TYR A 389 -1.86 -15.66 -2.39
C TYR A 389 -1.88 -14.15 -2.55
N SER A 390 -2.94 -13.46 -2.12
CA SER A 390 -3.09 -12.02 -2.37
C SER A 390 -1.94 -11.19 -1.79
N LEU A 391 -1.65 -10.05 -2.43
CA LEU A 391 -0.59 -9.15 -1.98
C LEU A 391 -0.98 -8.42 -0.69
N TYR A 392 -2.22 -7.92 -0.61
CA TYR A 392 -2.61 -7.05 0.50
C TYR A 392 -3.17 -7.79 1.72
N GLU A 393 -3.74 -8.98 1.55
CA GLU A 393 -4.38 -9.73 2.65
C GLU A 393 -3.68 -11.06 2.97
N GLY A 394 -3.06 -11.67 1.96
CA GLY A 394 -2.38 -12.96 2.02
C GLY A 394 -0.87 -12.87 2.20
N PHE A 395 -0.20 -13.97 1.86
CA PHE A 395 1.22 -14.16 2.11
C PHE A 395 2.14 -13.48 1.09
N SER A 396 1.64 -13.02 -0.07
CA SER A 396 2.50 -12.32 -1.03
C SER A 396 3.05 -11.01 -0.44
N GLY A 397 2.24 -10.26 0.31
CA GLY A 397 2.71 -9.09 1.05
C GLY A 397 3.65 -9.45 2.20
N THR A 398 3.40 -10.58 2.87
CA THR A 398 4.31 -11.11 3.90
C THR A 398 5.68 -11.44 3.31
N VAL A 399 5.74 -12.03 2.12
CA VAL A 399 7.00 -12.29 1.41
C VAL A 399 7.74 -10.98 1.12
N CYS A 400 7.06 -9.96 0.60
CA CYS A 400 7.68 -8.64 0.39
C CYS A 400 8.27 -8.08 1.69
N PHE A 401 7.51 -8.17 2.80
CA PHE A 401 7.97 -7.73 4.12
C PHE A 401 9.24 -8.46 4.57
N LEU A 402 9.28 -9.79 4.42
CA LEU A 402 10.45 -10.59 4.83
C LEU A 402 11.70 -10.23 4.01
N ILE A 403 11.55 -9.94 2.72
CA ILE A 403 12.65 -9.43 1.89
C ILE A 403 13.12 -8.06 2.37
N ASP A 404 12.18 -7.15 2.62
CA ASP A 404 12.51 -5.78 3.04
C ASP A 404 13.12 -5.72 4.44
N LEU A 405 12.76 -6.66 5.32
CA LEU A 405 13.37 -6.80 6.65
C LEU A 405 14.87 -7.13 6.56
N LEU A 406 15.30 -7.87 5.54
CA LEU A 406 16.72 -8.17 5.29
C LEU A 406 17.47 -6.97 4.71
N GLN A 407 16.75 -5.97 4.18
CA GLN A 407 17.32 -4.77 3.56
C GLN A 407 16.68 -3.50 4.12
N PRO A 408 16.76 -3.26 5.45
CA PRO A 408 15.93 -2.26 6.13
C PRO A 408 16.21 -0.83 5.66
N ASN A 409 17.41 -0.53 5.13
CA ASN A 409 17.75 0.77 4.55
C ASN A 409 17.01 1.10 3.25
N GLN A 410 16.51 0.08 2.55
CA GLN A 410 15.79 0.19 1.27
C GLN A 410 14.32 -0.18 1.39
N ALA A 411 13.88 -0.63 2.56
CA ALA A 411 12.52 -1.09 2.81
C ALA A 411 11.46 -0.03 2.52
N GLU A 412 10.41 -0.41 1.80
CA GLU A 412 9.26 0.44 1.49
C GLU A 412 8.00 -0.39 1.49
N PHE A 413 6.91 0.18 2.02
CA PHE A 413 5.62 -0.49 1.93
C PHE A 413 5.28 -0.72 0.44
N PRO A 414 4.90 -1.94 0.04
CA PRO A 414 4.66 -2.28 -1.35
C PRO A 414 3.75 -1.26 -2.03
N LEU A 415 4.23 -0.71 -3.15
CA LEU A 415 3.46 0.19 -4.01
C LEU A 415 2.96 1.49 -3.34
N PHE A 416 3.55 1.90 -2.21
CA PHE A 416 3.15 3.10 -1.45
C PHE A 416 4.38 3.87 -0.93
N SER A 417 5.10 4.53 -1.86
CA SER A 417 6.41 5.12 -1.57
C SER A 417 6.34 6.45 -0.81
N VAL A 418 7.34 6.67 0.06
CA VAL A 418 7.49 7.86 0.93
C VAL A 418 8.81 8.60 0.71
N PHE A 419 9.88 7.92 0.29
CA PHE A 419 11.23 8.48 0.27
C PHE A 419 11.67 9.07 -1.08
N VAL A 420 10.74 9.21 -2.02
CA VAL A 420 10.95 9.74 -3.38
C VAL A 420 10.68 11.23 -3.45
#